data_AF-A0A4Q3D0L1-F1
#
_entry.id   AF-A0A4Q3D0L1-F1
#
_cell.length_a   1.000
_cell.length_b   1.000
_cell.length_c   1.000
_cell.angle_alpha   90.00
_cell.angle_beta   90.00
_cell.angle_gamma   90.00
#
_symmetry.space_group_name_H-M   'P 1'
#
loop_
_entity.id
_entity.type
_entity.pdbx_description
1 polymer ?
#
loop_
_entity_poly.entity_id
_entity_poly.type
_entity_poly.pdbx_seq_one_letter_code
_entity_poly.pdbx_strand_id
1 'polypeptide(L)'
;MTTPIPADMLLFFIIRMDIPMIATMLDEAETYAGMDHDRFLQFLEQGFERHRAIGDNTILALPGKFGPDNQVGYSFMGNKSLSPFELVLVADEQKMIVAMHTDPAFVFDANSFVIRK
;
A
#
# COMPACT_ATOMS: atom_id res chain seq x y z
N MET A 1 18.60 -3.69 -9.09
CA MET A 1 17.45 -3.23 -9.88
C MET A 1 16.25 -3.76 -9.15
N THR A 2 15.28 -2.91 -8.84
CA THR A 2 14.08 -3.33 -8.12
C THR A 2 13.27 -4.29 -8.99
N THR A 3 12.85 -5.42 -8.45
CA THR A 3 12.03 -6.40 -9.16
C THR A 3 10.76 -5.71 -9.63
N PRO A 4 10.43 -5.77 -10.93
CA PRO A 4 9.25 -5.09 -11.45
C PRO A 4 7.97 -5.75 -10.91
N ILE A 5 7.21 -5.02 -10.11
CA ILE A 5 5.94 -5.50 -9.55
C ILE A 5 4.77 -4.85 -10.29
N PRO A 6 3.92 -5.62 -11.01
CA PRO A 6 2.72 -5.06 -11.62
C PRO A 6 1.74 -4.54 -10.54
N ALA A 7 1.34 -3.28 -10.66
CA ALA A 7 0.45 -2.63 -9.69
C ALA A 7 -0.87 -3.38 -9.56
N ASP A 8 -1.53 -3.71 -10.66
CA ASP A 8 -2.85 -4.35 -10.66
C ASP A 8 -2.86 -5.69 -9.87
N MET A 9 -1.77 -6.48 -9.94
CA MET A 9 -1.63 -7.72 -9.18
C MET A 9 -1.38 -7.46 -7.69
N LEU A 10 -0.46 -6.55 -7.36
CA LEU A 10 -0.14 -6.27 -5.95
C LEU A 10 -1.35 -5.67 -5.24
N LEU A 11 -2.06 -4.75 -5.90
CA LEU A 11 -3.31 -4.17 -5.41
C LEU A 11 -4.36 -5.24 -5.13
N PHE A 12 -4.52 -6.21 -6.04
CA PHE A 12 -5.49 -7.29 -5.85
C PHE A 12 -5.23 -8.08 -4.55
N PHE A 13 -3.98 -8.45 -4.27
CA PHE A 13 -3.67 -9.20 -3.05
C PHE A 13 -3.69 -8.34 -1.79
N ILE A 14 -3.32 -7.06 -1.89
CA ILE A 14 -3.48 -6.10 -0.79
C ILE A 14 -4.96 -5.91 -0.44
N ILE A 15 -5.84 -5.69 -1.43
CA ILE A 15 -7.30 -5.58 -1.25
C ILE A 15 -7.86 -6.80 -0.50
N ARG A 16 -7.38 -7.99 -0.85
CA ARG A 16 -7.78 -9.26 -0.21
C ARG A 16 -7.07 -9.54 1.12
N MET A 17 -6.13 -8.68 1.52
CA MET A 17 -5.29 -8.86 2.70
C MET A 17 -4.57 -10.23 2.69
N ASP A 18 -4.02 -10.62 1.53
CA ASP A 18 -3.44 -11.94 1.25
C ASP A 18 -1.91 -11.90 1.34
N ILE A 19 -1.38 -12.02 2.57
CA ILE A 19 0.06 -11.97 2.85
C ILE A 19 0.86 -13.02 2.08
N PRO A 20 0.48 -14.32 2.04
CA PRO A 20 1.24 -15.33 1.31
C PRO A 20 1.44 -14.97 -0.16
N MET A 21 0.41 -14.45 -0.83
CA MET A 21 0.53 -14.05 -2.23
C MET A 21 1.39 -12.80 -2.39
N ILE A 22 1.26 -11.80 -1.51
CA ILE A 22 2.13 -10.62 -1.53
C ILE A 22 3.60 -11.02 -1.36
N ALA A 23 3.90 -11.91 -0.41
CA ALA A 23 5.26 -12.40 -0.17
C ALA A 23 5.90 -13.03 -1.41
N THR A 24 5.14 -13.76 -2.23
CA THR A 24 5.66 -14.36 -3.48
C THR A 24 6.00 -13.32 -4.57
N MET A 25 5.53 -12.09 -4.43
CA MET A 25 5.76 -11.01 -5.39
C MET A 25 6.93 -10.10 -5.00
N LEU A 26 7.37 -10.16 -3.75
CA LEU A 26 8.45 -9.34 -3.23
C LEU A 26 9.76 -10.12 -3.30
N ASP A 27 10.84 -9.41 -3.60
CA ASP A 27 12.20 -9.95 -3.56
C ASP A 27 12.75 -9.83 -2.13
N GLU A 28 13.22 -10.96 -1.58
CA GLU A 28 13.78 -11.03 -0.23
C GLU A 28 15.03 -10.15 -0.05
N ALA A 29 15.74 -9.81 -1.14
CA ALA A 29 16.93 -8.99 -1.12
C ALA A 29 16.64 -7.47 -1.16
N GLU A 30 15.38 -7.07 -1.31
CA GLU A 30 14.97 -5.68 -1.49
C GLU A 30 14.40 -5.05 -0.22
N THR A 31 14.25 -3.73 -0.28
CA THR A 31 13.59 -2.95 0.76
C THR A 31 12.30 -2.32 0.25
N TYR A 32 11.25 -2.40 1.06
CA TYR A 32 9.92 -1.88 0.74
C TYR A 32 9.52 -0.87 1.82
N ALA A 33 9.21 0.36 1.40
CA ALA A 33 8.94 1.48 2.30
C ALA A 33 10.04 1.70 3.38
N GLY A 34 11.30 1.45 3.02
CA GLY A 34 12.45 1.60 3.92
C GLY A 34 12.62 0.45 4.93
N MET A 35 11.83 -0.61 4.83
CA MET A 35 11.94 -1.83 5.62
C MET A 35 12.54 -2.96 4.79
N ASP A 36 13.27 -3.88 5.42
CA ASP A 36 13.60 -5.16 4.80
C ASP A 36 12.33 -6.00 4.54
N HIS A 37 12.45 -7.01 3.67
CA HIS A 37 11.36 -7.88 3.26
C HIS A 37 10.50 -8.39 4.43
N ASP A 38 11.12 -9.00 5.44
CA ASP A 38 10.41 -9.62 6.56
C ASP A 38 9.69 -8.60 7.44
N ARG A 39 10.34 -7.45 7.70
CA ARG A 39 9.70 -6.35 8.43
C ARG A 39 8.55 -5.73 7.66
N PHE A 40 8.65 -5.63 6.35
CA PHE A 40 7.56 -5.13 5.51
C PHE A 40 6.36 -6.07 5.53
N LEU A 41 6.58 -7.39 5.41
CA LEU A 41 5.51 -8.38 5.53
C LEU A 41 4.86 -8.33 6.91
N GLN A 42 5.65 -8.21 7.98
CA GLN A 42 5.13 -8.08 9.34
C GLN A 42 4.30 -6.79 9.51
N PHE A 43 4.73 -5.68 8.91
CA PHE A 43 3.95 -4.43 8.89
C PHE A 43 2.59 -4.62 8.22
N LEU A 44 2.55 -5.28 7.06
CA LEU A 44 1.31 -5.58 6.35
C LEU A 44 0.40 -6.48 7.18
N GLU A 45 0.94 -7.55 7.77
CA GLU A 45 0.19 -8.51 8.58
C GLU A 45 -0.46 -7.83 9.78
N GLN A 46 0.31 -7.05 10.56
CA GLN A 46 -0.22 -6.29 11.69
C GLN A 46 -1.30 -5.29 11.25
N GLY A 47 -1.10 -4.61 10.12
CA GLY A 47 -2.09 -3.71 9.54
C GLY A 47 -3.40 -4.42 9.19
N PHE A 48 -3.30 -5.54 8.49
CA PHE A 48 -4.46 -6.36 8.10
C PHE A 48 -5.19 -6.93 9.31
N GLU A 49 -4.47 -7.38 10.34
CA GLU A 49 -5.07 -7.82 11.60
C GLU A 49 -5.84 -6.70 12.30
N ARG A 50 -5.28 -5.48 12.35
CA ARG A 50 -6.00 -4.31 12.91
C ARG A 50 -7.30 -4.04 12.15
N HIS A 51 -7.27 -4.05 10.82
CA HIS A 51 -8.46 -3.88 9.99
C HIS A 51 -9.51 -4.98 10.21
N ARG A 52 -9.07 -6.24 10.27
CA ARG A 52 -9.97 -7.37 10.58
C ARG A 52 -10.60 -7.24 11.97
N ALA A 53 -9.82 -6.80 12.97
CA ALA A 53 -10.30 -6.62 14.34
C ALA A 53 -11.40 -5.56 14.47
N ILE A 54 -11.41 -4.55 13.60
CA ILE A 54 -12.47 -3.51 13.54
C ILE A 54 -13.60 -3.86 12.55
N GLY A 55 -13.60 -5.06 11.98
CA GLY A 55 -14.69 -5.62 11.18
C GLY A 55 -14.55 -5.47 9.66
N ASP A 56 -13.43 -4.94 9.17
CA ASP A 56 -13.11 -4.90 7.75
C ASP A 56 -12.76 -6.29 7.23
N ASN A 57 -13.29 -6.65 6.07
CA ASN A 57 -13.02 -7.94 5.41
C ASN A 57 -12.20 -7.79 4.13
N THR A 58 -12.08 -6.57 3.62
CA THR A 58 -11.17 -6.17 2.54
C THR A 58 -10.70 -4.75 2.82
N ILE A 59 -9.61 -4.34 2.19
CA ILE A 59 -9.27 -2.92 2.07
C ILE A 59 -9.57 -2.44 0.65
N LEU A 60 -10.03 -1.20 0.53
CA LEU A 60 -10.28 -0.54 -0.74
C LEU A 60 -8.99 0.10 -1.21
N ALA A 61 -8.65 -0.05 -2.49
CA ALA A 61 -7.57 0.70 -3.12
C ALA A 61 -8.15 1.95 -3.79
N LEU A 62 -7.62 3.11 -3.45
CA LEU A 62 -8.05 4.40 -3.97
C LEU A 62 -6.93 5.01 -4.82
N PRO A 63 -7.13 5.15 -6.14
CA PRO A 63 -6.14 5.78 -7.01
C PRO A 63 -6.09 7.29 -6.79
N GLY A 64 -4.93 7.90 -6.98
CA GLY A 64 -4.75 9.34 -6.87
C GLY A 64 -3.31 9.77 -7.10
N LYS A 65 -2.96 10.93 -6.55
CA LYS A 65 -1.66 11.56 -6.73
C LYS A 65 -0.90 11.62 -5.42
N PHE A 66 0.41 11.35 -5.46
CA PHE A 66 1.31 11.31 -4.32
C PHE A 66 2.43 12.35 -4.45
N GLY A 67 2.71 13.01 -3.33
CA GLY A 67 3.84 13.94 -3.20
C GLY A 67 3.70 15.24 -4.01
N PRO A 68 4.70 16.14 -3.89
CA PRO A 68 4.71 17.44 -4.60
C PRO A 68 4.78 17.28 -6.12
N ASP A 69 5.34 16.15 -6.60
CA ASP A 69 5.51 15.85 -8.01
C ASP A 69 4.28 15.21 -8.66
N ASN A 70 3.17 15.06 -7.91
CA ASN A 70 1.90 14.55 -8.44
C ASN A 70 1.99 13.15 -9.08
N GLN A 71 2.83 12.28 -8.53
CA GLN A 71 3.04 10.92 -9.05
C GLN A 71 1.77 10.09 -8.92
N VAL A 72 1.49 9.21 -9.89
CA VAL A 72 0.34 8.30 -9.82
C VAL A 72 0.58 7.29 -8.70
N GLY A 73 -0.42 7.10 -7.84
CA GLY A 73 -0.32 6.16 -6.75
C GLY A 73 -1.66 5.68 -6.21
N TYR A 74 -1.56 4.79 -5.24
CA TYR A 74 -2.69 4.13 -4.59
C TYR A 74 -2.54 4.24 -3.08
N SER A 75 -3.62 4.63 -2.42
CA SER A 75 -3.78 4.55 -0.97
C SER A 75 -4.85 3.52 -0.62
N PHE A 76 -4.95 3.16 0.65
CA PHE A 76 -5.86 2.12 1.09
C PHE A 76 -6.67 2.51 2.31
N MET A 77 -7.88 1.96 2.42
CA MET A 77 -8.74 2.12 3.60
C MET A 77 -9.61 0.91 3.84
N GLY A 78 -10.02 0.69 5.09
CA GLY A 78 -10.96 -0.35 5.47
C GLY A 78 -12.31 -0.20 4.75
N ASN A 79 -12.87 -1.31 4.27
CA ASN A 79 -14.11 -1.27 3.49
C ASN A 79 -15.38 -0.97 4.31
N LYS A 80 -15.35 -1.13 5.63
CA LYS A 80 -16.47 -0.81 6.53
C LYS A 80 -16.13 0.29 7.51
N SER A 81 -14.96 0.20 8.14
CA SER A 81 -14.50 1.17 9.14
C SER A 81 -14.17 2.52 8.51
N LEU A 82 -13.85 2.53 7.21
CA LEU A 82 -13.27 3.65 6.49
C LEU A 82 -11.96 4.16 7.13
N SER A 83 -11.34 3.34 7.99
CA SER A 83 -10.07 3.67 8.62
C SER A 83 -8.95 3.61 7.57
N PRO A 84 -8.02 4.59 7.53
CA PRO A 84 -6.89 4.54 6.61
C PRO A 84 -5.95 3.37 6.91
N PHE A 85 -5.33 2.82 5.87
CA PHE A 85 -4.20 1.92 5.99
C PHE A 85 -2.93 2.67 5.56
N GLU A 86 -1.91 2.63 6.42
CA GLU A 86 -0.70 3.48 6.36
C GLU A 86 0.29 3.07 5.24
N LEU A 87 -0.21 2.63 4.08
CA LEU A 87 0.58 2.24 2.93
C LEU A 87 0.19 3.10 1.73
N VAL A 88 1.20 3.60 1.02
CA VAL A 88 1.05 4.24 -0.28
C VAL A 88 1.96 3.55 -1.28
N LEU A 89 1.39 3.21 -2.44
CA LEU A 89 2.14 2.68 -3.57
C LEU A 89 2.21 3.73 -4.67
N VAL A 90 3.39 3.93 -5.25
CA VAL A 90 3.59 4.80 -6.42
C VAL A 90 3.84 3.91 -7.62
N ALA A 91 3.12 4.18 -8.71
CA ALA A 91 3.26 3.46 -9.97
C ALA A 91 3.74 4.39 -11.08
N ASP A 92 4.48 3.83 -12.04
CA ASP A 92 4.84 4.52 -13.27
C ASP A 92 3.70 4.47 -14.31
N GLU A 93 3.95 5.05 -15.49
CA GLU A 93 2.99 5.08 -16.60
C GLU A 93 2.68 3.68 -17.17
N GLN A 94 3.55 2.71 -16.94
CA GLN A 94 3.38 1.31 -17.32
C GLN A 94 2.66 0.50 -16.24
N LYS A 95 2.18 1.15 -15.17
CA LYS A 95 1.54 0.53 -14.01
C LYS A 95 2.44 -0.44 -13.25
N MET A 96 3.73 -0.13 -13.17
CA MET A 96 4.69 -0.87 -12.35
C MET A 96 4.92 -0.11 -11.06
N ILE A 97 4.98 -0.83 -9.93
CA ILE A 97 5.31 -0.20 -8.65
C ILE A 97 6.77 0.21 -8.66
N VAL A 98 7.01 1.50 -8.48
CA VAL A 98 8.35 2.10 -8.48
C VAL A 98 8.77 2.58 -7.09
N ALA A 99 7.81 2.83 -6.20
CA ALA A 99 8.08 3.16 -4.81
C ALA A 99 6.92 2.74 -3.90
N MET A 100 7.26 2.50 -2.64
CA MET A 100 6.30 2.24 -1.57
C MET A 100 6.67 3.15 -0.39
N HIS A 101 5.66 3.67 0.29
CA HIS A 101 5.83 4.54 1.44
C HIS A 101 4.86 4.15 2.54
N THR A 102 5.28 4.32 3.79
CA THR A 102 4.37 4.31 4.93
C THR A 102 4.19 5.71 5.47
N ASP A 103 2.96 6.12 5.72
CA ASP A 103 2.68 7.41 6.32
C ASP A 103 1.60 7.29 7.42
N PRO A 104 1.96 7.39 8.70
CA PRO A 104 1.00 7.38 9.80
C PRO A 104 0.22 8.70 9.90
N ALA A 105 0.66 9.78 9.24
CA ALA A 105 -0.04 11.07 9.17
C ALA A 105 -1.01 11.15 7.98
N PHE A 106 -1.31 10.01 7.34
CA PHE A 106 -2.17 9.95 6.17
C PHE A 106 -3.59 10.45 6.47
N VAL A 107 -4.00 11.53 5.81
CA VAL A 107 -5.36 12.08 5.84
C VAL A 107 -5.96 11.99 4.45
N PHE A 108 -7.09 11.30 4.31
CA PHE A 108 -7.88 11.33 3.09
C PHE A 108 -8.51 12.72 2.92
N ASP A 109 -8.16 13.41 1.84
CA ASP A 109 -8.93 14.53 1.29
C ASP A 109 -9.53 14.07 -0.05
N ALA A 110 -10.81 14.38 -0.27
CA ALA A 110 -11.63 13.89 -1.39
C ALA A 110 -11.06 14.21 -2.79
N ASN A 111 -10.04 15.08 -2.87
CA ASN A 111 -9.43 15.55 -4.12
C ASN A 111 -7.92 15.26 -4.27
N SER A 112 -7.22 14.77 -3.23
CA SER A 112 -5.76 14.53 -3.29
C SER A 112 -5.21 13.85 -2.03
N PHE A 113 -4.28 12.92 -2.16
CA PHE A 113 -3.51 12.36 -1.04
C PHE A 113 -2.36 13.29 -0.69
N VAL A 114 -2.63 14.30 0.14
CA VAL A 114 -1.57 15.22 0.57
C VAL A 114 -0.94 14.67 1.85
N ILE A 115 0.32 14.21 1.75
CA ILE A 115 1.19 14.09 2.92
C ILE A 115 1.36 15.49 3.50
N ARG A 116 0.74 15.78 4.65
CA ARG A 116 1.03 17.02 5.38
C ARG A 116 2.35 16.83 6.11
N LYS A 117 3.42 17.40 5.57
CA LYS A 117 4.65 17.64 6.34
C LYS A 117 4.42 18.69 7.41
#